data_AF-A0A1H1KUX2-F1
#
_entry.id   AF-A0A1H1KUX2-F1
#
_cell.length_a   1.000
_cell.length_b   1.000
_cell.length_c   1.000
_cell.angle_alpha   90.00
_cell.angle_beta   90.00
_cell.angle_gamma   90.00
#
_symmetry.space_group_name_H-M   'P 1'
#
loop_
_entity.id
_entity.type
_entity.pdbx_description
1 polymer ?
#
loop_
_entity_poly.entity_id
_entity_poly.type
_entity_poly.pdbx_seq_one_letter_code
_entity_poly.pdbx_strand_id
1 'polypeptide(L)' 'MEEYSFLLGILILLISSILLYYRIKEYQKIKKDDHTLKYYNVKITGSLILFWLLSIYLIFK' A
#
# COMPACT_ATOMS: atom_id res chain seq x y z
N MET A 1 -21.40 6.69 -15.22
CA MET A 1 -21.05 5.99 -13.96
C MET A 1 -19.66 5.37 -14.02
N GLU A 2 -19.19 4.92 -15.19
CA GLU A 2 -17.86 4.33 -15.37
C GLU A 2 -16.71 5.32 -15.09
N GLU A 3 -16.80 6.56 -15.57
CA GLU A 3 -15.77 7.60 -15.34
C GLU A 3 -15.58 7.91 -13.84
N TYR A 4 -16.67 7.94 -13.07
CA TYR A 4 -16.62 8.20 -11.63
C TYR A 4 -15.98 7.05 -10.86
N SER A 5 -16.24 5.81 -11.29
CA SER A 5 -15.65 4.60 -10.71
C SER A 5 -14.16 4.51 -11.04
N PHE A 6 -13.77 4.90 -12.26
CA PHE A 6 -12.38 4.99 -12.68
C PHE A 6 -11.60 6.06 -11.91
N LEU A 7 -12.16 7.26 -11.76
CA LEU A 7 -11.58 8.34 -10.95
C LEU A 7 -11.41 7.93 -9.49
N LEU A 8 -12.42 7.28 -8.89
CA LEU A 8 -12.32 6.74 -7.53
C LEU A 8 -11.23 5.67 -7.42
N GLY A 9 -11.11 4.78 -8.41
CA GLY A 9 -10.06 3.78 -8.47
C GLY A 9 -8.66 4.39 -8.49
N ILE A 10 -8.43 5.39 -9.34
CA ILE A 10 -7.15 6.13 -9.39
C ILE A 10 -6.86 6.83 -8.07
N LEU A 11 -7.88 7.44 -7.44
CA LEU A 11 -7.73 8.09 -6.13
C LEU A 11 -7.28 7.08 -5.06
N ILE A 12 -7.89 5.89 -5.03
CA ILE A 12 -7.52 4.80 -4.10
C ILE A 12 -6.08 4.34 -4.35
N LEU A 13 -5.67 4.20 -5.61
CA LEU A 13 -4.30 3.84 -5.96
C LEU A 13 -3.29 4.89 -5.48
N LEU A 14 -3.59 6.19 -5.65
CA LEU A 14 -2.74 7.27 -5.18
C LEU A 14 -2.59 7.25 -3.65
N ILE A 15 -3.69 7.11 -2.91
CA ILE A 15 -3.67 7.05 -1.44
C ILE A 15 -2.86 5.84 -0.96
N SER A 16 -3.06 4.68 -1.57
CA SER A 16 -2.32 3.47 -1.23
C SER A 16 -0.82 3.61 -1.54
N SER A 17 -0.44 4.26 -2.64
CA SER A 17 0.97 4.54 -2.97
C SER A 17 1.62 5.47 -1.93
N ILE A 18 0.91 6.51 -1.49
CA ILE A 18 1.39 7.42 -0.45
C ILE A 18 1.60 6.67 0.87
N LEU A 19 0.61 5.86 1.28
CA LEU A 19 0.71 5.03 2.48
C LEU A 19 1.89 4.05 2.41
N LEU A 20 2.10 3.42 1.25
CA LEU A 20 3.22 2.51 1.03
C LEU A 20 4.56 3.24 1.22
N TYR A 21 4.72 4.43 0.64
CA TYR A 21 5.92 5.25 0.77
C TYR A 21 6.21 5.60 2.24
N TYR A 22 5.21 6.08 2.99
CA TYR A 22 5.39 6.40 4.41
C TYR A 22 5.79 5.16 5.24
N ARG A 23 5.18 4.01 4.93
CA ARG A 23 5.45 2.76 5.65
C ARG A 23 6.86 2.23 5.37
N ILE A 24 7.35 2.34 4.14
CA ILE A 24 8.75 2.02 3.80
C ILE A 24 9.71 2.97 4.53
N LYS A 25 9.40 4.27 4.58
CA LYS A 25 10.21 5.25 5.31
C LYS A 25 10.23 4.97 6.82
N GLU A 26 9.10 4.58 7.41
CA GLU A 26 9.06 4.10 8.79
C GLU A 26 9.89 2.83 8.98
N TYR A 27 9.78 1.87 8.05
CA TYR A 27 10.57 0.64 8.11
C TYR A 27 12.08 0.91 8.16
N GLN A 28 12.55 1.90 7.40
CA GLN A 28 13.96 2.34 7.43
C GLN A 28 14.37 2.99 8.77
N LYS A 29 13.42 3.58 9.51
CA LYS A 29 13.66 4.17 10.84
C LYS A 29 13.64 3.15 11.98
N ILE A 30 13.08 1.96 11.76
CA ILE A 30 13.04 0.92 12.80
C ILE A 30 14.47 0.45 13.09
N LYS A 31 14.86 0.51 14.38
CA LYS A 31 16.16 0.03 14.85
C LYS A 31 16.36 -1.44 14.46
N LYS A 32 17.61 -1.82 14.19
CA LYS A 32 17.91 -3.11 13.56
C LYS A 32 17.43 -4.31 14.39
N ASP A 33 17.39 -4.13 15.71
CA ASP A 33 17.13 -5.17 16.72
C ASP A 33 15.64 -5.33 17.09
N ASP A 34 14.78 -4.47 16.57
CA ASP A 34 13.33 -4.50 16.85
C ASP A 34 12.61 -5.48 15.90
N HIS A 35 12.92 -6.77 16.05
CA HIS A 35 12.47 -7.85 15.17
C HIS A 35 10.94 -7.96 15.10
N THR A 36 10.27 -7.77 16.23
CA THR A 36 8.80 -7.83 16.32
C THR A 36 8.16 -6.72 15.48
N LEU A 37 8.64 -5.48 15.65
CA LEU A 37 8.13 -4.32 14.92
C LEU A 37 8.39 -4.44 13.41
N LYS A 38 9.58 -4.93 13.02
CA LYS A 38 9.90 -5.22 11.62
C LYS A 38 8.97 -6.27 11.01
N TYR A 39 8.72 -7.37 11.72
CA TYR A 39 7.85 -8.43 11.21
C TYR A 39 6.43 -7.93 10.94
N TYR A 40 5.84 -7.20 11.89
CA TYR A 40 4.52 -6.58 11.70
C TYR A 40 4.54 -5.61 10.52
N ASN A 41 5.58 -4.79 10.39
CA ASN A 41 5.63 -3.82 9.33
C ASN A 41 5.80 -4.47 7.95
N VAL A 42 6.58 -5.55 7.83
CA VAL A 42 6.68 -6.37 6.61
C VAL A 42 5.34 -7.01 6.26
N LYS A 43 4.64 -7.61 7.24
CA LYS A 43 3.34 -8.24 7.01
C LYS A 43 2.32 -7.24 6.49
N ILE A 44 2.23 -6.06 7.09
CA ILE A 44 1.30 -5.03 6.64
C ILE A 44 1.72 -4.43 5.29
N THR A 45 3.02 -4.24 5.06
CA THR A 45 3.54 -3.78 3.75
C THR A 45 3.20 -4.77 2.65
N GLY A 46 3.36 -6.07 2.89
CA GLY A 46 2.96 -7.13 1.96
C GLY A 46 1.46 -7.12 1.65
N SER A 47 0.61 -6.99 2.68
CA SER A 47 -0.83 -6.83 2.49
C SER A 47 -1.19 -5.58 1.68
N LEU A 48 -0.47 -4.47 1.90
CA LEU A 48 -0.69 -3.22 1.18
C LEU A 48 -0.33 -3.36 -0.32
N ILE A 49 0.77 -4.06 -0.63
CA ILE A 49 1.18 -4.34 -2.01
C ILE A 49 0.16 -5.23 -2.72
N LEU A 50 -0.33 -6.28 -2.04
CA LEU A 50 -1.39 -7.14 -2.56
C LEU A 50 -2.68 -6.36 -2.85
N PHE A 51 -3.10 -5.50 -1.92
CA PHE A 51 -4.25 -4.63 -2.11
C PHE A 51 -4.07 -3.67 -3.29
N TRP A 52 -2.85 -3.12 -3.45
CA TRP A 52 -2.52 -2.24 -4.57
C TRP A 52 -2.63 -2.96 -5.92
N LEU A 53 -2.07 -4.17 -6.02
CA LEU A 53 -2.17 -5.02 -7.23
C LEU A 53 -3.62 -5.39 -7.56
N LEU A 54 -4.42 -5.75 -6.56
CA LEU A 54 -5.86 -6.03 -6.72
C LEU A 54 -6.63 -4.80 -7.21
N SER A 55 -6.31 -3.63 -6.68
CA SER A 55 -6.94 -2.37 -7.09
C SER A 55 -6.63 -2.06 -8.55
N ILE A 56 -5.38 -2.23 -9.00
CA ILE A 56 -5.02 -2.09 -10.43
C ILE A 56 -5.83 -3.07 -11.28
N TYR A 57 -5.84 -4.35 -10.92
CA TYR A 57 -6.56 -5.36 -11.68
C TYR A 57 -8.04 -5.04 -11.85
N LEU A 58 -8.70 -4.53 -10.80
CA LEU A 58 -10.11 -4.15 -10.83
C LEU A 58 -10.39 -2.88 -11.65
N ILE A 59 -9.41 -1.97 -11.76
CA ILE A 59 -9.59 -0.71 -12.50
C ILE A 59 -9.37 -0.91 -14.01
N PHE A 60 -8.46 -1.81 -14.38
CA PHE A 60 -8.06 -2.03 -15.78
C PHE A 60 -8.72 -3.26 -16.44
N LYS A 61 -9.63 -3.94 -15.74
CA LYS A 61 -10.42 -5.05 -16.27
C LYS A 61 -11.86 -4.62 -16.50
#